data_AF-A0A0D0QL43-F1
#
_entry.id   AF-A0A0D0QL43-F1
#
_cell.length_a   1.000
_cell.length_b   1.000
_cell.length_c   1.000
_cell.angle_alpha   90.00
_cell.angle_beta   90.00
_cell.angle_gamma   90.00
#
_symmetry.space_group_name_H-M   'P 1'
#
loop_
_entity.id
_entity.type
_entity.pdbx_description
1 polymer ?
#
loop_
_entity_poly.entity_id
_entity_poly.type
_entity_poly.pdbx_seq_one_letter_code
_entity_poly.pdbx_strand_id
1 'polypeptide(L)'
;MSISPILTEENDYKLGVWIRDDSHGIGTLTYWNSDNSFGTLGHGMTDIDTNELLTIDSKNSHLFKAQTYSVVKGKQGNPGYVSGSILYQPPLGSIYKNGGNGVLGNGNLDLTEYIYQTMKNLYPSHSFNEMVAKYSYPLAKSNEISTGKAKIISFISGKPEFYEICIEKVTNGNYKNLTLKVTDEKLLKLSGGIIQGMSGSPIIQNGKLIGAVTHVLVNNPTKGYGIFIENMS
;
A
#
# COMPACT_ATOMS: atom_id res chain seq x y z
N MET A 1 -2.65 0.39 -36.28
CA MET A 1 -1.50 1.22 -35.89
C MET A 1 -0.37 0.93 -36.86
N SER A 2 0.12 1.94 -37.58
CA SER A 2 1.26 1.83 -38.48
C SER A 2 2.42 2.61 -37.87
N ILE A 3 3.58 2.00 -37.70
CA ILE A 3 4.80 2.68 -37.27
C ILE A 3 5.73 2.78 -38.48
N SER A 4 6.24 3.99 -38.74
CA SER A 4 7.17 4.25 -39.85
C SER A 4 8.61 4.15 -39.35
N PRO A 5 9.42 3.22 -39.88
CA PRO A 5 10.83 3.11 -39.52
C PRO A 5 11.64 4.31 -40.06
N ILE A 6 12.77 4.62 -39.43
CA ILE A 6 13.65 5.74 -39.81
C ILE A 6 14.89 5.18 -40.52
N LEU A 7 15.22 5.75 -41.68
CA LEU A 7 16.43 5.44 -42.43
C LEU A 7 17.66 6.07 -41.75
N THR A 8 18.70 5.28 -41.50
CA THR A 8 19.96 5.73 -40.92
C THR A 8 20.93 6.23 -42.00
N GLU A 9 21.97 6.94 -41.57
CA GLU A 9 23.07 7.39 -42.44
C GLU A 9 23.83 6.23 -43.10
N GLU A 10 23.73 5.01 -42.56
CA GLU A 10 24.29 3.77 -43.10
C GLU A 10 23.37 3.10 -44.15
N ASN A 11 22.28 3.78 -44.54
CA ASN A 11 21.26 3.32 -45.50
C ASN A 11 20.46 2.09 -45.03
N ASP A 12 20.31 1.93 -43.72
CA ASP A 12 19.51 0.88 -43.08
C ASP A 12 18.29 1.47 -42.35
N TYR A 13 17.17 0.76 -42.34
CA TYR A 13 16.00 1.19 -41.57
C TYR A 13 16.06 0.68 -40.14
N LYS A 14 16.04 1.58 -39.16
CA LYS A 14 15.93 1.23 -37.74
C LYS A 14 14.53 1.56 -37.21
N LEU A 15 13.97 0.61 -36.48
CA LEU A 15 12.73 0.75 -35.73
C LEU A 15 13.07 0.62 -34.25
N GLY A 16 12.92 1.70 -33.49
CA GLY A 16 12.97 1.64 -32.05
C GLY A 16 11.62 1.16 -31.53
N VAL A 17 11.53 -0.09 -31.08
CA VAL A 17 10.38 -0.59 -30.32
C VAL A 17 10.83 -0.71 -28.87
N TRP A 18 10.19 0.04 -27.99
CA TRP A 18 10.41 -0.07 -26.55
C TRP A 18 9.30 -0.94 -25.96
N ILE A 19 9.65 -2.13 -25.51
CA ILE A 19 8.71 -3.10 -24.93
C ILE A 19 9.02 -3.18 -23.43
N ARG A 20 8.05 -2.80 -22.59
CA ARG A 20 8.10 -3.01 -21.14
C ARG A 20 7.18 -4.19 -20.83
N ASP A 21 7.75 -5.26 -20.29
CA ASP A 21 7.04 -6.54 -20.11
C ASP A 21 6.10 -6.50 -18.90
N ASP A 22 6.53 -5.89 -17.78
CA ASP A 22 5.76 -5.89 -16.52
C ASP A 22 5.92 -4.61 -15.68
N SER A 23 4.92 -4.33 -14.85
CA SER A 23 4.94 -3.25 -13.86
C SER A 23 4.66 -3.81 -12.45
N HIS A 24 5.44 -3.37 -11.47
CA HIS A 24 5.40 -3.91 -10.11
C HIS A 24 5.44 -2.80 -9.07
N GLY A 25 4.74 -2.99 -7.95
CA GLY A 25 4.76 -2.10 -6.81
C GLY A 25 4.76 -2.89 -5.50
N ILE A 26 5.57 -2.47 -4.54
CA ILE A 26 5.51 -2.99 -3.17
C ILE A 26 4.57 -2.08 -2.38
N GLY A 27 3.50 -2.67 -1.87
CA GLY A 27 2.47 -1.99 -1.09
C GLY A 27 1.98 -2.84 0.07
N THR A 28 1.21 -2.21 0.94
CA THR A 28 0.55 -2.86 2.07
C THR A 28 -0.91 -3.12 1.72
N LEU A 29 -1.37 -4.36 1.97
CA LEU A 29 -2.78 -4.70 1.93
C LEU A 29 -3.52 -3.89 3.02
N THR A 30 -4.37 -2.95 2.60
CA THR A 30 -5.04 -2.01 3.51
C THR A 30 -6.17 -2.70 4.27
N TYR A 31 -7.03 -3.43 3.56
CA TYR A 31 -8.13 -4.17 4.18
C TYR A 31 -8.42 -5.45 3.42
N TRP A 32 -9.07 -6.35 4.12
CA TRP A 32 -9.57 -7.62 3.62
C TRP A 32 -10.97 -7.84 4.17
N ASN A 33 -11.90 -8.20 3.31
CA ASN A 33 -13.30 -8.41 3.64
C ASN A 33 -13.63 -9.91 3.73
N SER A 34 -14.75 -10.21 4.38
CA SER A 34 -15.24 -11.59 4.55
C SER A 34 -15.58 -12.30 3.23
N ASP A 35 -15.87 -11.55 2.17
CA ASP A 35 -16.09 -12.07 0.81
C ASP A 35 -14.78 -12.28 0.03
N ASN A 36 -13.64 -12.15 0.71
CA ASN A 36 -12.28 -12.22 0.17
C ASN A 36 -11.90 -11.06 -0.77
N SER A 37 -12.74 -10.04 -0.91
CA SER A 37 -12.33 -8.80 -1.59
C SER A 37 -11.30 -8.05 -0.74
N PHE A 38 -10.43 -7.30 -1.39
CA PHE A 38 -9.41 -6.51 -0.72
C PHE A 38 -9.22 -5.15 -1.38
N GLY A 39 -8.71 -4.22 -0.58
CA GLY A 39 -8.18 -2.95 -1.04
C GLY A 39 -6.74 -2.80 -0.59
N THR A 40 -5.90 -2.28 -1.47
CA THR A 40 -4.50 -2.01 -1.20
C THR A 40 -4.14 -0.62 -1.68
N LEU A 41 -3.04 -0.10 -1.12
CA LEU A 41 -2.60 1.27 -1.32
C LEU A 41 -3.67 2.27 -0.86
N GLY A 42 -3.40 3.56 -1.04
CA GLY A 42 -4.42 4.61 -0.99
C GLY A 42 -4.23 5.61 -2.13
N HIS A 43 -3.62 5.15 -3.21
CA HIS A 43 -3.36 5.85 -4.45
C HIS A 43 -3.29 4.83 -5.58
N GLY A 44 -3.45 5.31 -6.82
CA GLY A 44 -3.27 4.47 -7.99
C GLY A 44 -1.81 4.14 -8.27
N MET A 45 -1.57 2.99 -8.89
CA MET A 45 -0.27 2.65 -9.47
C MET A 45 -0.12 3.38 -10.80
N THR A 46 0.93 4.18 -10.93
CA THR A 46 1.20 4.96 -12.14
C THR A 46 2.44 4.44 -12.86
N ASP A 47 2.47 4.64 -14.18
CA ASP A 47 3.70 4.47 -14.94
C ASP A 47 4.67 5.59 -14.55
N ILE A 48 5.93 5.25 -14.30
CA ILE A 48 6.93 6.21 -13.79
C ILE A 48 7.32 7.27 -14.84
N ASP A 49 7.15 6.96 -16.12
CA ASP A 49 7.57 7.79 -17.24
C ASP A 49 6.44 8.73 -17.67
N THR A 50 5.18 8.25 -17.69
CA THR A 50 4.02 9.07 -18.09
C THR A 50 3.27 9.67 -16.90
N ASN A 51 3.46 9.13 -15.70
CA ASN A 51 2.67 9.42 -14.50
C ASN A 51 1.16 9.16 -14.67
N GLU A 52 0.77 8.40 -15.69
CA GLU A 52 -0.61 7.95 -15.92
C GLU A 52 -0.89 6.66 -15.16
N LEU A 53 -2.16 6.42 -14.83
CA LEU A 53 -2.56 5.18 -14.17
C LEU A 53 -2.29 3.98 -15.07
N LEU A 54 -1.70 2.94 -14.49
CA LEU A 54 -1.52 1.67 -15.17
C LEU A 54 -2.87 1.03 -15.46
N THR A 55 -3.04 0.62 -16.72
CA THR A 55 -4.22 -0.15 -17.15
C THR A 55 -4.16 -1.54 -16.55
N ILE A 56 -5.27 -1.97 -15.95
CA ILE A 56 -5.39 -3.31 -15.36
C ILE A 56 -5.98 -4.26 -16.39
N ASP A 57 -5.25 -5.33 -16.67
CA ASP A 57 -5.79 -6.56 -17.23
C ASP A 57 -5.98 -7.55 -16.09
N SER A 58 -7.24 -7.81 -15.71
CA SER A 58 -7.57 -8.67 -14.57
C SER A 58 -7.13 -10.13 -14.73
N LYS A 59 -6.77 -10.56 -15.94
CA LYS A 59 -6.19 -11.90 -16.18
C LYS A 59 -4.72 -11.99 -15.84
N ASN A 60 -4.00 -10.86 -15.90
CA ASN A 60 -2.55 -10.79 -15.74
C ASN A 60 -2.13 -9.94 -14.53
N SER A 61 -3.07 -9.24 -13.89
CA SER A 61 -2.82 -8.40 -12.73
C SER A 61 -3.13 -9.19 -11.45
N HIS A 62 -2.09 -9.49 -10.67
CA HIS A 62 -2.20 -10.36 -9.51
C HIS A 62 -1.65 -9.72 -8.24
N LEU A 63 -2.17 -10.18 -7.10
CA LEU A 63 -1.58 -9.92 -5.79
C LEU A 63 -0.57 -11.02 -5.49
N PHE A 64 0.62 -10.66 -5.03
CA PHE A 64 1.68 -11.60 -4.66
C PHE A 64 2.20 -11.33 -3.24
N LYS A 65 2.85 -12.33 -2.64
CA LYS A 65 3.59 -12.13 -1.39
C LYS A 65 4.83 -11.28 -1.68
N ALA A 66 5.17 -10.39 -0.76
CA ALA A 66 6.45 -9.71 -0.75
C ALA A 66 7.27 -10.19 0.44
N GLN A 67 8.56 -10.43 0.22
CA GLN A 67 9.52 -10.72 1.28
C GLN A 67 10.33 -9.47 1.57
N THR A 68 10.30 -9.00 2.82
CA THR A 68 11.15 -7.88 3.26
C THR A 68 12.51 -8.41 3.70
N TYR A 69 13.59 -7.87 3.13
CA TYR A 69 14.97 -8.18 3.50
C TYR A 69 15.54 -7.16 4.47
N SER A 70 15.34 -5.88 4.19
CA SER A 70 15.85 -4.80 5.03
C SER A 70 15.04 -3.53 4.89
N VAL A 71 15.18 -2.65 5.88
CA VAL A 71 14.55 -1.33 5.92
C VAL A 71 15.63 -0.27 5.81
N VAL A 72 15.58 0.52 4.75
CA VAL A 72 16.45 1.68 4.57
C VAL A 72 15.77 2.90 5.20
N LYS A 73 16.42 3.47 6.20
CA LYS A 73 15.85 4.59 6.96
C LYS A 73 15.73 5.84 6.10
N GLY A 74 14.56 6.48 6.16
CA GLY A 74 14.32 7.80 5.60
C GLY A 74 15.03 8.87 6.41
N LYS A 75 15.54 9.87 5.69
CA LYS A 75 16.12 11.09 6.24
C LYS A 75 15.57 12.27 5.46
N GLN A 76 15.73 13.48 6.02
CA GLN A 76 15.35 14.69 5.30
C GLN A 76 16.00 14.72 3.90
N GLY A 77 15.18 14.93 2.87
CA GLY A 77 15.60 14.97 1.47
C GLY A 77 15.79 13.60 0.82
N ASN A 78 15.86 12.51 1.60
CA ASN A 78 16.07 11.15 1.11
C ASN A 78 15.00 10.22 1.70
N PRO A 79 13.91 9.96 0.95
CA PRO A 79 12.90 8.99 1.37
C PRO A 79 13.52 7.62 1.64
N GLY A 80 13.14 7.01 2.75
CA GLY A 80 13.50 5.62 3.01
C GLY A 80 12.68 4.68 2.16
N TYR A 81 13.04 3.40 2.16
CA TYR A 81 12.31 2.37 1.43
C TYR A 81 12.50 0.98 2.06
N VAL A 82 11.54 0.10 1.81
CA VAL A 82 11.66 -1.32 2.10
C VAL A 82 12.41 -1.99 0.95
N SER A 83 13.50 -2.69 1.26
CA SER A 83 14.19 -3.56 0.32
C SER A 83 13.66 -4.98 0.46
N GLY A 84 13.26 -5.58 -0.64
CA GLY A 84 12.59 -6.88 -0.66
C GLY A 84 12.48 -7.44 -2.07
N SER A 85 11.82 -8.60 -2.17
CA SER A 85 11.47 -9.21 -3.45
C SER A 85 10.00 -9.63 -3.46
N ILE A 86 9.46 -9.81 -4.67
CA ILE A 86 8.12 -10.33 -4.89
C ILE A 86 8.24 -11.84 -5.13
N LEU A 87 7.41 -12.60 -4.43
CA LEU A 87 7.28 -14.04 -4.63
C LEU A 87 6.16 -14.29 -5.62
N TYR A 88 6.54 -14.43 -6.90
CA TYR A 88 5.63 -14.49 -8.05
C TYR A 88 4.73 -15.73 -8.10
N GLN A 89 4.94 -16.73 -7.24
CA GLN A 89 4.02 -17.86 -7.13
C GLN A 89 3.94 -18.41 -5.69
N PRO A 90 2.75 -18.90 -5.29
CA PRO A 90 1.47 -18.76 -5.98
C PRO A 90 0.90 -17.31 -5.87
N PRO A 91 0.08 -16.85 -6.83
CA PRO A 91 -0.68 -15.60 -6.66
C PRO A 91 -1.66 -15.74 -5.49
N LEU A 92 -1.91 -14.64 -4.80
CA LEU A 92 -2.89 -14.53 -3.71
C LEU A 92 -4.26 -14.03 -4.19
N GLY A 93 -4.37 -13.61 -5.44
CA GLY A 93 -5.62 -13.06 -5.96
C GLY A 93 -5.40 -12.33 -7.28
N SER A 94 -6.47 -11.75 -7.79
CA SER A 94 -6.46 -10.89 -8.97
C SER A 94 -6.83 -9.46 -8.62
N ILE A 95 -6.19 -8.52 -9.29
CA ILE A 95 -6.52 -7.10 -9.25
C ILE A 95 -7.50 -6.84 -10.39
N TYR A 96 -8.64 -6.22 -10.09
CA TYR A 96 -9.64 -5.88 -11.10
C TYR A 96 -9.78 -4.37 -11.32
N LYS A 97 -9.21 -3.54 -10.45
CA LYS A 97 -9.26 -2.08 -10.57
C LYS A 97 -8.02 -1.40 -10.01
N ASN A 98 -7.49 -0.44 -10.77
CA ASN A 98 -6.49 0.53 -10.33
C ASN A 98 -7.09 1.93 -10.47
N GLY A 99 -7.65 2.44 -9.38
CA GLY A 99 -8.21 3.78 -9.31
C GLY A 99 -7.18 4.79 -8.78
N GLY A 100 -7.43 6.08 -8.99
CA GLY A 100 -6.55 7.14 -8.45
C GLY A 100 -6.38 7.11 -6.92
N ASN A 101 -7.31 6.47 -6.21
CA ASN A 101 -7.41 6.42 -4.76
C ASN A 101 -7.22 5.01 -4.16
N GLY A 102 -6.77 4.04 -4.95
CA GLY A 102 -6.51 2.69 -4.45
C GLY A 102 -6.59 1.63 -5.53
N VAL A 103 -6.14 0.44 -5.17
CA VAL A 103 -6.17 -0.74 -6.02
C VAL A 103 -7.06 -1.78 -5.36
N LEU A 104 -8.02 -2.30 -6.12
CA LEU A 104 -8.99 -3.28 -5.64
C LEU A 104 -8.82 -4.62 -6.34
N GLY A 105 -9.08 -5.69 -5.58
CA GLY A 105 -8.96 -7.04 -6.08
C GLY A 105 -9.79 -8.05 -5.29
N ASN A 106 -9.76 -9.29 -5.77
CA ASN A 106 -10.37 -10.43 -5.12
C ASN A 106 -9.27 -11.45 -4.78
N GLY A 107 -9.22 -11.83 -3.50
CA GLY A 107 -8.34 -12.89 -3.02
C GLY A 107 -8.78 -14.27 -3.52
N ASN A 108 -7.85 -15.21 -3.52
CA ASN A 108 -8.12 -16.63 -3.63
C ASN A 108 -7.98 -17.33 -2.26
N LEU A 109 -8.03 -18.66 -2.24
CA LEU A 109 -7.85 -19.44 -1.00
C LEU A 109 -6.45 -19.25 -0.38
N ASP A 110 -5.42 -19.02 -1.20
CA ASP A 110 -4.05 -18.79 -0.71
C ASP A 110 -3.93 -17.47 0.07
N LEU A 111 -4.70 -16.43 -0.28
CA LEU A 111 -4.78 -15.21 0.53
C LEU A 111 -5.41 -15.48 1.89
N THR A 112 -6.55 -16.17 1.90
CA THR A 112 -7.25 -16.52 3.16
C THR A 112 -6.34 -17.34 4.06
N GLU A 113 -5.65 -18.34 3.51
CA GLU A 113 -4.70 -19.16 4.24
C GLU A 113 -3.51 -18.33 4.74
N TYR A 114 -2.97 -17.44 3.91
CA TYR A 114 -1.88 -16.55 4.32
C TYR A 114 -2.27 -15.63 5.48
N ILE A 115 -3.46 -15.04 5.44
CA ILE A 115 -4.00 -14.21 6.53
C ILE A 115 -4.19 -15.06 7.79
N TYR A 116 -4.81 -16.24 7.66
CA TYR A 116 -5.01 -17.19 8.76
C TYR A 116 -3.69 -17.53 9.45
N GLN A 117 -2.67 -17.95 8.69
CA GLN A 117 -1.36 -18.31 9.23
C GLN A 117 -0.65 -17.12 9.87
N THR A 118 -0.75 -15.93 9.25
CA THR A 118 -0.19 -14.70 9.84
C THR A 118 -0.83 -14.39 11.19
N MET A 119 -2.17 -14.46 11.29
CA MET A 119 -2.88 -14.24 12.54
C MET A 119 -2.55 -15.32 13.58
N LYS A 120 -2.52 -16.60 13.17
CA LYS A 120 -2.21 -17.73 14.04
C LYS A 120 -0.81 -17.63 14.64
N ASN A 121 0.18 -17.17 13.88
CA ASN A 121 1.53 -16.93 14.37
C ASN A 121 1.60 -15.78 15.39
N LEU A 122 0.78 -14.74 15.22
CA LEU A 122 0.69 -13.64 16.19
C LEU A 122 -0.06 -14.05 17.47
N TYR A 123 -1.07 -14.92 17.34
CA TYR A 123 -1.98 -15.29 18.42
C TYR A 123 -2.23 -16.81 18.47
N PRO A 124 -1.20 -17.61 18.79
CA PRO A 124 -1.28 -19.08 18.71
C PRO A 124 -2.37 -19.68 19.60
N SER A 125 -2.70 -19.03 20.71
CA SER A 125 -3.71 -19.48 21.68
C SER A 125 -5.14 -19.07 21.34
N HIS A 126 -5.38 -18.29 20.28
CA HIS A 126 -6.72 -17.80 19.93
C HIS A 126 -7.31 -18.65 18.79
N SER A 127 -8.64 -18.83 18.81
CA SER A 127 -9.41 -19.34 17.68
C SER A 127 -9.44 -18.31 16.54
N PHE A 128 -9.75 -18.77 15.33
CA PHE A 128 -9.84 -17.86 14.17
C PHE A 128 -10.86 -16.75 14.38
N ASN A 129 -12.03 -17.08 14.94
CA ASN A 129 -13.09 -16.10 15.19
C ASN A 129 -12.67 -15.03 16.19
N GLU A 130 -11.92 -15.39 17.24
CA GLU A 130 -11.38 -14.42 18.20
C GLU A 130 -10.34 -13.51 17.55
N MET A 131 -9.49 -14.06 16.67
CA MET A 131 -8.51 -13.28 15.92
C MET A 131 -9.19 -12.31 14.95
N VAL A 132 -10.17 -12.77 14.19
CA VAL A 132 -10.98 -11.92 13.28
C VAL A 132 -11.69 -10.83 14.06
N ALA A 133 -12.34 -11.16 15.18
CA ALA A 133 -13.02 -10.16 16.02
C ALA A 133 -12.06 -9.09 16.54
N LYS A 134 -10.80 -9.44 16.81
CA LYS A 134 -9.77 -8.50 17.29
C LYS A 134 -9.27 -7.53 16.20
N TYR A 135 -9.28 -7.95 14.94
CA TYR A 135 -8.78 -7.17 13.80
C TYR A 135 -9.87 -6.70 12.84
N SER A 136 -11.13 -6.94 13.18
CA SER A 136 -12.27 -6.40 12.46
C SER A 136 -12.54 -4.99 12.95
N TYR A 137 -12.45 -4.03 12.02
CA TYR A 137 -12.69 -2.62 12.30
C TYR A 137 -13.86 -2.14 11.47
N PRO A 138 -14.87 -1.49 12.07
CA PRO A 138 -15.86 -0.77 11.30
C PRO A 138 -15.17 0.38 10.54
N LEU A 139 -15.71 0.69 9.36
CA LEU A 139 -15.28 1.85 8.60
C LEU A 139 -15.79 3.13 9.27
N ALA A 140 -14.93 4.14 9.39
CA ALA A 140 -15.34 5.47 9.78
C ALA A 140 -15.83 6.27 8.58
N LYS A 141 -16.83 7.13 8.81
CA LYS A 141 -17.16 8.21 7.88
C LYS A 141 -16.23 9.40 8.12
N SER A 142 -16.02 10.24 7.10
CA SER A 142 -15.15 11.43 7.21
C SER A 142 -15.49 12.35 8.37
N ASN A 143 -16.76 12.51 8.72
CA ASN A 143 -17.20 13.34 9.83
C ASN A 143 -16.90 12.76 11.24
N GLU A 144 -16.44 11.51 11.32
CA GLU A 144 -16.04 10.85 12.56
C GLU A 144 -14.52 10.94 12.81
N ILE A 145 -13.78 11.48 11.83
CA ILE A 145 -12.33 11.57 11.85
C ILE A 145 -11.92 12.93 12.40
N SER A 146 -10.97 12.94 13.34
CA SER A 146 -10.49 14.18 13.97
C SER A 146 -8.97 14.22 14.10
N THR A 147 -8.42 15.42 14.26
CA THR A 147 -7.02 15.59 14.61
C THR A 147 -6.71 14.99 15.98
N GLY A 148 -5.51 14.48 16.17
CA GLY A 148 -5.07 13.88 17.44
C GLY A 148 -4.52 12.46 17.28
N LYS A 149 -4.52 11.70 18.37
CA LYS A 149 -3.90 10.37 18.41
C LYS A 149 -4.60 9.39 17.46
N ALA A 150 -3.79 8.60 16.76
CA ALA A 150 -4.23 7.48 15.95
C ALA A 150 -3.11 6.44 15.91
N LYS A 151 -3.34 5.31 15.24
CA LYS A 151 -2.34 4.26 15.04
C LYS A 151 -2.32 3.87 13.56
N ILE A 152 -1.16 3.44 13.09
CA ILE A 152 -1.06 2.71 11.83
C ILE A 152 -0.73 1.25 12.09
N ILE A 153 -1.19 0.36 11.22
CA ILE A 153 -0.74 -1.03 11.19
C ILE A 153 0.28 -1.15 10.07
N SER A 154 1.48 -1.64 10.36
CA SER A 154 2.52 -1.81 9.34
C SER A 154 3.30 -3.11 9.51
N PHE A 155 3.70 -3.71 8.40
CA PHE A 155 4.50 -4.93 8.35
C PHE A 155 6.02 -4.66 8.39
N ILE A 156 6.45 -3.41 8.54
CA ILE A 156 7.85 -2.98 8.38
C ILE A 156 8.86 -3.68 9.33
N SER A 157 8.40 -4.22 10.47
CA SER A 157 9.23 -5.02 11.39
C SER A 157 9.31 -6.51 11.02
N GLY A 158 8.71 -6.93 9.89
CA GLY A 158 8.58 -8.32 9.46
C GLY A 158 7.33 -9.01 9.99
N LYS A 159 6.48 -8.31 10.76
CA LYS A 159 5.17 -8.76 11.21
C LYS A 159 4.22 -7.57 11.34
N PRO A 160 2.89 -7.76 11.34
CA PRO A 160 1.94 -6.67 11.54
C PRO A 160 2.06 -6.11 12.96
N GLU A 161 2.42 -4.83 13.07
CA GLU A 161 2.51 -4.10 14.35
C GLU A 161 1.77 -2.77 14.31
N PHE A 162 1.26 -2.36 15.47
CA PHE A 162 0.68 -1.03 15.66
C PHE A 162 1.76 -0.03 16.01
N TYR A 163 1.76 1.10 15.32
CA TYR A 163 2.63 2.23 15.61
C TYR A 163 1.80 3.50 15.83
N GLU A 164 2.12 4.24 16.87
CA GLU A 164 1.46 5.50 17.19
C GLU A 164 1.78 6.63 16.20
N ILE A 165 0.75 7.35 15.82
CA ILE A 165 0.82 8.57 15.01
C ILE A 165 -0.08 9.66 15.60
N CYS A 166 0.12 10.89 15.14
CA CYS A 166 -0.79 12.01 15.36
C CYS A 166 -1.31 12.51 14.00
N ILE A 167 -2.63 12.64 13.88
CA ILE A 167 -3.29 13.33 12.76
C ILE A 167 -3.19 14.83 13.05
N GLU A 168 -2.34 15.52 12.31
CA GLU A 168 -2.12 16.96 12.47
C GLU A 168 -3.15 17.79 11.71
N LYS A 169 -3.68 17.25 10.60
CA LYS A 169 -4.68 17.94 9.77
C LYS A 169 -5.63 16.94 9.13
N VAL A 170 -6.90 17.31 9.09
CA VAL A 170 -7.96 16.64 8.34
C VAL A 170 -8.46 17.63 7.27
N THR A 171 -8.61 17.18 6.03
CA THR A 171 -9.06 18.02 4.91
C THR A 171 -10.05 17.24 4.06
N ASN A 172 -11.19 17.88 3.80
CA ASN A 172 -12.21 17.35 2.90
C ASN A 172 -11.73 17.57 1.46
N GLY A 173 -11.66 16.50 0.69
CA GLY A 173 -11.15 16.48 -0.67
C GLY A 173 -11.04 15.04 -1.17
N ASN A 174 -10.63 14.87 -2.42
CA ASN A 174 -10.56 13.53 -3.01
C ASN A 174 -9.20 12.84 -2.80
N TYR A 175 -8.20 13.55 -2.27
CA TYR A 175 -6.84 13.06 -2.13
C TYR A 175 -6.11 13.74 -0.95
N LYS A 176 -5.15 13.05 -0.32
CA LYS A 176 -4.35 13.54 0.82
C LYS A 176 -5.22 14.16 1.95
N ASN A 177 -6.28 13.46 2.32
CA ASN A 177 -7.23 13.90 3.35
C ASN A 177 -6.59 14.10 4.72
N LEU A 178 -5.55 13.34 5.03
CA LEU A 178 -4.88 13.33 6.33
C LEU A 178 -3.46 13.80 6.17
N THR A 179 -3.02 14.72 7.03
CA THR A 179 -1.60 14.91 7.32
C THR A 179 -1.31 14.24 8.65
N LEU A 180 -0.40 13.27 8.64
CA LEU A 180 -0.01 12.50 9.81
C LEU A 180 1.46 12.69 10.16
N LYS A 181 1.77 12.59 11.45
CA LYS A 181 3.11 12.60 12.01
C LYS A 181 3.32 11.34 12.84
N VAL A 182 4.40 10.61 12.59
CA VAL A 182 4.82 9.48 13.39
C VAL A 182 5.29 9.97 14.76
N THR A 183 4.72 9.41 15.81
CA THR A 183 5.10 9.69 17.21
C THR A 183 5.69 8.47 17.90
N ASP A 184 5.57 7.28 17.30
CA ASP A 184 6.13 6.04 17.82
C ASP A 184 7.66 5.99 17.71
N GLU A 185 8.33 5.87 18.86
CA GLU A 185 9.79 5.83 18.92
C GLU A 185 10.39 4.59 18.25
N LYS A 186 9.70 3.44 18.27
CA LYS A 186 10.20 2.21 17.66
C LYS A 186 10.20 2.36 16.14
N LEU A 187 9.11 2.88 15.58
CA LEU A 187 9.02 3.14 14.14
C LEU A 187 10.06 4.18 13.70
N LEU A 188 10.18 5.29 14.42
CA LEU A 188 11.19 6.32 14.13
C LEU A 188 12.62 5.75 14.18
N LYS A 189 12.91 4.89 15.15
CA LYS A 189 14.21 4.21 15.24
C LYS A 189 14.41 3.22 14.09
N LEU A 190 13.37 2.49 13.67
CA LEU A 190 13.46 1.46 12.64
C LEU A 190 13.61 2.05 11.24
N SER A 191 12.81 3.05 10.89
CA SER A 191 12.65 3.54 9.51
C SER A 191 12.88 5.04 9.34
N GLY A 192 13.04 5.82 10.41
CA GLY A 192 13.10 7.29 10.34
C GLY A 192 11.73 7.96 10.14
N GLY A 193 10.64 7.19 10.17
CA GLY A 193 9.27 7.67 9.97
C GLY A 193 8.53 6.86 8.89
N ILE A 194 7.77 7.54 8.04
CA ILE A 194 7.08 6.95 6.90
C ILE A 194 8.09 6.76 5.77
N ILE A 195 8.06 5.58 5.14
CA ILE A 195 8.95 5.24 4.03
C ILE A 195 8.19 4.61 2.88
N GLN A 196 8.82 4.52 1.71
CA GLN A 196 8.26 3.78 0.59
C GLN A 196 8.11 2.30 0.95
N GLY A 197 6.99 1.69 0.53
CA GLY A 197 6.55 0.35 0.94
C GLY A 197 5.53 0.35 2.08
N MET A 198 5.39 1.45 2.84
CA MET A 198 4.32 1.61 3.85
C MET A 198 3.00 2.10 3.24
N SER A 199 2.96 2.44 1.96
CA SER A 199 1.72 2.85 1.29
C SER A 199 0.67 1.75 1.41
N GLY A 200 -0.55 2.10 1.78
CA GLY A 200 -1.61 1.17 2.16
C GLY A 200 -1.64 0.81 3.65
N SER A 201 -0.69 1.26 4.48
CA SER A 201 -0.71 0.96 5.93
C SER A 201 -2.04 1.47 6.53
N PRO A 202 -2.87 0.60 7.12
CA PRO A 202 -4.18 0.97 7.65
C PRO A 202 -4.04 1.98 8.79
N ILE A 203 -4.89 2.99 8.80
CA ILE A 203 -4.93 4.01 9.86
C ILE A 203 -6.17 3.77 10.72
N ILE A 204 -5.95 3.56 12.01
CA ILE A 204 -6.97 3.27 13.01
C ILE A 204 -7.08 4.44 13.99
N GLN A 205 -8.30 4.96 14.17
CA GLN A 205 -8.61 5.96 15.19
C GLN A 205 -9.95 5.62 15.84
N ASN A 206 -10.04 5.76 17.17
CA ASN A 206 -11.26 5.51 17.94
C ASN A 206 -11.90 4.13 17.67
N GLY A 207 -11.08 3.11 17.45
CA GLY A 207 -11.54 1.75 17.15
C GLY A 207 -12.16 1.56 15.76
N LYS A 208 -11.93 2.51 14.84
CA LYS A 208 -12.41 2.45 13.45
C LYS A 208 -11.27 2.51 12.46
N LEU A 209 -11.42 1.86 11.31
CA LEU A 209 -10.56 2.07 10.16
C LEU A 209 -10.95 3.40 9.52
N ILE A 210 -10.04 4.37 9.54
CA ILE A 210 -10.31 5.71 9.04
C ILE A 210 -9.68 5.98 7.67
N GLY A 211 -8.70 5.18 7.27
CA GLY A 211 -7.94 5.45 6.06
C GLY A 211 -6.70 4.61 5.87
N ALA A 212 -5.88 5.02 4.92
CA ALA A 212 -4.61 4.38 4.58
C ALA A 212 -3.50 5.43 4.40
N VAL A 213 -2.27 5.09 4.78
CA VAL A 213 -1.08 5.90 4.47
C VAL A 213 -0.83 5.85 2.96
N THR A 214 -0.44 6.98 2.35
CA THR A 214 -0.20 7.05 0.90
C THR A 214 1.22 7.49 0.56
N HIS A 215 1.64 8.66 1.04
CA HIS A 215 2.90 9.28 0.64
C HIS A 215 3.67 9.80 1.84
N VAL A 216 4.99 9.63 1.81
CA VAL A 216 5.91 10.30 2.73
C VAL A 216 6.12 11.75 2.30
N LEU A 217 6.31 12.64 3.27
CA LEU A 217 6.76 13.99 3.00
C LEU A 217 8.29 14.01 2.89
N VAL A 218 8.83 14.21 1.69
CA VAL A 218 10.27 14.05 1.38
C VAL A 218 11.19 14.89 2.28
N ASN A 219 10.79 16.12 2.60
CA ASN A 219 11.58 17.00 3.46
C ASN A 219 11.44 16.69 4.97
N ASN A 220 10.52 15.81 5.36
CA ASN A 220 10.35 15.38 6.74
C ASN A 220 9.74 13.97 6.78
N PRO A 221 10.57 12.91 6.84
CA PRO A 221 10.10 11.52 6.78
C PRO A 221 9.21 11.14 7.97
N THR A 222 9.26 11.89 9.08
CA THR A 222 8.33 11.67 10.20
C THR A 222 6.89 12.05 9.86
N LYS A 223 6.67 12.76 8.74
CA LYS A 223 5.35 13.19 8.29
C LYS A 223 5.00 12.57 6.95
N GLY A 224 3.70 12.51 6.69
CA GLY A 224 3.18 12.07 5.40
C GLY A 224 1.69 12.27 5.32
N TYR A 225 1.12 11.60 4.33
CA TYR A 225 -0.26 11.77 3.95
C TYR A 225 -1.03 10.46 4.06
N GLY A 226 -2.33 10.60 4.33
CA GLY A 226 -3.28 9.51 4.26
C GLY A 226 -4.52 9.91 3.47
N ILE A 227 -5.25 8.91 3.01
CA ILE A 227 -6.55 9.05 2.35
C ILE A 227 -7.63 8.49 3.26
N PHE A 228 -8.85 9.02 3.20
CA PHE A 228 -9.97 8.41 3.92
C PHE A 228 -10.31 7.04 3.33
N ILE A 229 -10.76 6.13 4.20
CA ILE A 229 -11.18 4.80 3.75
C ILE A 229 -12.40 4.86 2.83
N GLU A 230 -13.31 5.82 3.08
CA GLU A 230 -14.49 6.06 2.23
C GLU A 230 -14.15 6.51 0.81
N ASN A 231 -12.95 7.06 0.60
CA ASN A 231 -12.49 7.55 -0.70
C ASN A 231 -11.72 6.49 -1.49
N MET A 232 -11.38 5.35 -0.87
CA MET A 232 -10.74 4.24 -1.54
C MET A 232 -11.78 3.50 -2.39
N SER A 233 -11.57 3.47 -3.71
CA SER A 233 -12.52 2.89 -4.66
C SER A 233 -11.86 2.36 -5.91
#